data_AF-A0A378KZN7-F1
#
_entry.id   AF-A0A378KZN7-F1
#
_cell.length_a   1.000
_cell.length_b   1.000
_cell.length_c   1.000
_cell.angle_alpha   90.00
_cell.angle_beta   90.00
_cell.angle_gamma   90.00
#
_symmetry.space_group_name_H-M   'P 1'
#
loop_
_entity.id
_entity.type
_entity.pdbx_description
1 polymer ?
#
loop_
_entity_poly.entity_id
_entity_poly.type
_entity_poly.pdbx_seq_one_letter_code
_entity_poly.pdbx_strand_id
1 'polypeptide(L)' 'MPTVRVKEGENPEYALRRFKRSCEKAGILTELRRREFYEKPTAERKRKQAAAVKRHLKKISRDTSSRRSMKHRRK' A
#
# COMPACT_ATOMS: atom_id res chain seq x y z
N MET A 1 1.85 -15.31 -8.07
CA MET A 1 0.43 -15.18 -8.48
C MET A 1 -0.46 -15.60 -7.31
N PRO A 2 -1.46 -14.79 -6.93
CA PRO A 2 -2.33 -15.08 -5.79
C PRO A 2 -3.27 -16.24 -6.11
N THR A 3 -3.35 -17.21 -5.21
CA THR A 3 -4.26 -18.36 -5.29
C THR A 3 -5.19 -18.34 -4.10
N VAL A 4 -6.50 -18.46 -4.34
CA VAL A 4 -7.53 -18.53 -3.29
C VAL A 4 -8.33 -19.80 -3.52
N ARG A 5 -8.29 -20.71 -2.54
CA ARG A 5 -9.13 -21.91 -2.53
C ARG A 5 -10.45 -21.58 -1.83
N VAL A 6 -11.56 -21.93 -2.48
CA VAL A 6 -12.92 -21.78 -1.95
C VAL A 6 -13.27 -23.05 -1.17
N LYS A 7 -13.84 -22.91 0.02
CA LYS A 7 -14.33 -24.05 0.82
C LYS A 7 -15.81 -24.31 0.52
N GLU A 8 -16.25 -25.55 0.67
CA GLU A 8 -17.67 -25.90 0.58
C GLU A 8 -18.47 -25.16 1.68
N GLY A 9 -19.54 -24.48 1.27
CA GLY A 9 -20.35 -23.62 2.15
C GLY A 9 -19.92 -22.15 2.26
N GLU A 10 -18.85 -21.71 1.58
CA GLU A 10 -18.54 -20.28 1.51
C GLU A 10 -19.46 -19.53 0.54
N ASN A 11 -19.89 -18.34 0.94
CA ASN A 11 -20.53 -17.41 0.01
C ASN A 11 -19.49 -16.99 -1.07
N PRO A 12 -19.77 -17.18 -2.36
CA PRO A 12 -18.85 -16.89 -3.46
C PRO A 12 -18.35 -15.44 -3.47
N GLU A 13 -19.17 -14.49 -2.99
CA GLU A 13 -18.81 -13.08 -2.94
C GLU A 13 -17.67 -12.80 -1.94
N TYR A 14 -17.62 -13.56 -0.84
CA TYR A 14 -16.55 -13.45 0.14
C TYR A 14 -15.22 -13.98 -0.41
N ALA A 15 -15.24 -15.09 -1.15
CA ALA A 15 -14.08 -15.64 -1.83
C ALA A 15 -13.51 -14.64 -2.86
N LEU A 16 -14.37 -14.02 -3.67
CA LEU A 16 -13.98 -12.96 -4.61
C LEU A 16 -13.33 -11.77 -3.91
N ARG A 17 -13.86 -11.34 -2.76
CA ARG A 17 -13.28 -10.25 -1.97
C ARG A 17 -11.89 -10.60 -1.46
N ARG A 18 -11.67 -11.84 -0.99
CA ARG A 18 -10.34 -12.33 -0.58
C ARG A 18 -9.37 -12.34 -1.74
N PHE A 19 -9.81 -12.78 -2.91
CA PHE A 19 -9.00 -12.78 -4.13
C PHE A 19 -8.60 -11.37 -4.55
N LYS A 20 -9.54 -10.42 -4.62
CA LYS A 20 -9.25 -9.01 -4.92
C LYS A 20 -8.21 -8.42 -3.97
N ARG A 21 -8.35 -8.63 -2.66
CA ARG A 21 -7.35 -8.20 -1.67
C ARG A 21 -6.00 -8.89 -1.86
N SER A 22 -5.99 -10.16 -2.24
CA SER A 22 -4.74 -10.90 -2.51
C SER A 22 -4.01 -10.35 -3.74
N CYS A 23 -4.73 -10.01 -4.80
CA CYS A 23 -4.19 -9.32 -6.00
C CYS A 23 -3.66 -7.92 -5.68
N GLU A 24 -4.39 -7.15 -4.87
CA GLU A 24 -3.94 -5.83 -4.40
C GLU A 24 -2.69 -5.94 -3.53
N LYS A 25 -2.67 -6.89 -2.58
CA LYS A 25 -1.52 -7.13 -1.70
C LYS A 25 -0.29 -7.59 -2.48
N ALA A 26 -0.49 -8.45 -3.48
CA ALA A 26 0.57 -8.87 -4.38
C ALA A 26 1.08 -7.74 -5.29
N GLY A 27 0.35 -6.62 -5.37
CA GLY A 27 0.79 -5.44 -6.14
C GLY A 27 0.79 -5.65 -7.65
N ILE A 28 0.08 -6.65 -8.17
CA ILE A 28 0.12 -7.03 -9.59
C ILE A 28 -0.24 -5.85 -10.49
N LEU A 29 -1.29 -5.10 -10.15
CA LEU A 29 -1.70 -3.91 -10.91
C LEU A 29 -0.67 -2.78 -10.83
N THR A 30 0.02 -2.62 -9.69
CA THR A 30 1.07 -1.61 -9.56
C THR A 30 2.32 -2.00 -10.36
N GLU A 31 2.60 -3.29 -10.44
CA GLU A 31 3.72 -3.80 -11.21
C GLU A 31 3.45 -3.71 -12.72
N LEU A 32 2.23 -4.03 -13.15
CA LEU A 32 1.78 -3.90 -14.53
C LEU A 32 1.97 -2.46 -15.03
N ARG A 33 1.44 -1.47 -14.31
CA ARG A 33 1.62 -0.04 -14.64
C ARG A 33 3.07 0.41 -14.65
N ARG A 34 3.93 -0.18 -13.81
CA ARG A 34 5.36 0.14 -13.78
C ARG A 34 6.10 -0.42 -14.99
N ARG A 35 5.62 -1.55 -15.55
CA ARG A 35 6.23 -2.26 -16.68
C ARG A 35 5.69 -1.80 -18.05
N GLU A 36 4.61 -1.02 -18.09
CA GLU A 36 4.01 -0.48 -19.32
C GLU A 36 5.01 0.33 -20.18
N PHE A 37 5.98 0.99 -19.56
CA PHE A 37 6.99 1.79 -20.24
C PHE A 37 8.38 1.54 -19.66
N TYR A 38 9.40 1.67 -20.51
CA TYR A 38 10.78 1.66 -20.04
C TYR A 38 11.06 2.91 -19.21
N GLU A 39 11.52 2.70 -17.99
CA GLU A 39 12.01 3.77 -17.15
C GLU A 39 13.54 3.70 -17.05
N LYS A 40 14.21 4.80 -17.37
CA LYS A 40 15.65 4.91 -17.17
C LYS A 40 16.01 4.65 -15.69
N PRO A 41 17.10 3.92 -15.39
CA PRO A 41 17.49 3.60 -14.00
C PRO A 41 17.62 4.84 -13.09
N THR A 42 18.02 5.98 -13.65
CA THR A 42 18.14 7.25 -12.93
C THR A 42 16.77 7.82 -12.53
N ALA A 43 15.76 7.72 -13.39
CA ALA A 43 14.39 8.14 -13.08
C ALA A 43 13.79 7.24 -11.98
N GLU A 44 14.04 5.93 -12.04
CA GLU A 44 13.54 4.99 -11.03
C GLU A 44 14.11 5.32 -9.64
N ARG A 45 15.43 5.58 -9.57
CA ARG A 45 16.10 5.99 -8.33
C ARG A 45 15.53 7.30 -7.77
N LYS A 46 15.35 8.31 -8.62
CA LYS A 46 14.76 9.61 -8.22
C LYS A 46 13.34 9.43 -7.67
N ARG A 47 12.50 8.64 -8.34
CA ARG A 47 11.12 8.36 -7.90
C ARG A 47 11.10 7.67 -6.54
N LYS A 48 11.94 6.65 -6.34
CA LYS A 48 12.04 5.91 -5.08
C LYS A 48 12.48 6.82 -3.93
N GLN A 49 13.47 7.67 -4.14
CA GLN A 49 13.94 8.64 -3.14
C GLN A 49 12.84 9.65 -2.76
N ALA A 50 12.19 10.26 -3.75
CA ALA A 50 11.09 11.20 -3.49
C ALA A 50 9.94 10.55 -2.71
N ALA A 51 9.58 9.31 -3.05
CA ALA A 51 8.57 8.55 -2.32
C ALA A 51 8.98 8.26 -0.87
N ALA A 52 10.25 7.94 -0.61
CA ALA A 52 10.78 7.71 0.73
C ALA A 52 10.74 8.99 1.59
N VAL A 53 11.21 10.12 1.03
CA VAL A 53 11.16 11.43 1.70
C VAL A 53 9.71 11.80 2.06
N LYS A 54 8.77 11.68 1.10
CA LYS A 54 7.36 11.97 1.35
C LYS A 54 6.76 11.09 2.45
N ARG A 55 7.10 9.80 2.48
CA ARG A 55 6.66 8.87 3.55
C ARG A 55 7.22 9.27 4.91
N HIS A 56 8.48 9.67 4.98
CA HIS A 56 9.13 10.12 6.21
C HIS A 56 8.48 11.39 6.76
N LEU A 57 8.28 12.41 5.91
CA LEU A 57 7.60 13.66 6.28
C LEU A 57 6.17 13.40 6.79
N LYS A 58 5.42 12.51 6.12
CA LYS A 58 4.08 12.11 6.57
C LYS A 58 4.08 11.38 7.91
N LYS A 59 5.14 10.60 8.21
CA LYS A 59 5.30 9.93 9.50
C LYS A 59 5.53 10.95 10.62
N ILE A 60 6.43 11.90 10.38
CA ILE A 60 6.73 12.98 11.33
C ILE A 60 5.46 13.78 11.64
N SER A 61 4.73 14.23 10.60
CA SER A 61 3.51 15.01 10.81
C SER A 61 2.44 14.24 11.58
N ARG A 62 2.31 12.93 11.36
CA ARG A 62 1.39 12.08 12.13
C ARG A 62 1.81 11.97 13.60
N ASP A 63 3.10 11.79 13.87
CA ASP A 63 3.62 11.69 15.23
C ASP A 63 3.45 13.01 16.00
N THR A 64 3.73 14.16 15.36
CA THR A 64 3.51 15.48 15.97
C THR A 64 2.03 15.73 16.28
N SER A 65 1.12 15.40 15.36
CA SER A 65 -0.33 15.48 15.59
C SER A 65 -0.80 14.55 16.72
N SER A 66 -0.31 13.31 16.76
CA SER A 66 -0.65 12.33 17.80
C SER A 66 -0.18 12.79 19.18
N ARG A 67 1.06 13.27 19.30
CA ARG A 67 1.60 13.84 20.54
C ARG A 67 0.81 15.06 21.01
N ARG A 68 0.40 15.94 20.08
CA ARG A 68 -0.41 17.13 20.41
C ARG A 68 -1.80 16.74 20.95
N SER A 69 -2.46 15.76 20.33
CA SER A 69 -3.75 15.23 20.79
C SER A 69 -3.64 14.56 22.18
N MET A 70 -2.58 13.80 22.43
CA MET A 70 -2.33 13.19 23.74
C MET A 70 -2.10 14.24 24.85
N LYS A 71 -1.40 15.33 24.56
CA LYS A 71 -1.23 16.43 25.52
C LYS A 71 -2.55 17.13 25.84
N HIS A 72 -3.45 17.25 24.86
CA HIS A 72 -4.77 17.87 25.07
C HIS A 72 -5.72 16.98 25.88
N ARG A 73 -5.65 15.65 25.73
CA ARG A 73 -6.44 14.68 26.52
C ARG A 73 -6.00 14.54 27.99
N ARG A 74 -4.83 15.06 28.36
CA ARG A 74 -4.26 14.96 29.72
C ARG A 74 -4.45 16.24 30.55
N LYS A 75 -5.08 17.27 29.98
CA LYS A 75 -5.40 18.54 30.63
C LYS A 75 -6.89 18.58 30.90
#